data_AF-I4YD61-F1
#
_entry.id   AF-I4YD61-F1
#
_cell.length_a   1.000
_cell.length_b   1.000
_cell.length_c   1.000
_cell.angle_alpha   90.00
_cell.angle_beta   90.00
_cell.angle_gamma   90.00
#
_symmetry.space_group_name_H-M   'P 1'
#
loop_
_entity.id
_entity.type
_entity.pdbx_description
1 polymer ?
#
loop_
_entity_poly.entity_id
_entity_poly.type
_entity_poly.pdbx_seq_one_letter_code
_entity_poly.pdbx_strand_id
1 'polypeptide(L)'
;MQPPANELEPPKDTPITVDELKEHDGSNDKPIYVAIKGTVFDVTKKKEMYGSGQSYNIFAGKDGSRGLGMSSLNPEDAVSDYSTLSEKELSVLDDWYKFFSKRYNIVGRVV
;
A
#
# COMPACT_ATOMS: atom_id res chain seq x y z
N MET A 1 -16.92 5.44 19.01
CA MET A 1 -17.52 4.56 17.99
C MET A 1 -16.37 4.01 17.17
N GLN A 2 -15.95 2.76 17.43
CA GLN A 2 -15.00 2.07 16.55
C GLN A 2 -15.74 1.75 15.25
N PRO A 3 -15.19 2.07 14.06
CA PRO A 3 -15.80 1.58 12.83
C PRO A 3 -15.79 0.04 12.88
N PRO A 4 -16.90 -0.60 12.48
CA PRO A 4 -17.02 -2.06 12.50
C PRO A 4 -15.92 -2.67 11.64
N ALA A 5 -15.52 -3.90 11.99
CA ALA A 5 -14.60 -4.70 11.19
C ALA A 5 -15.21 -4.88 9.79
N ASN A 6 -14.87 -3.95 8.90
CA ASN A 6 -15.44 -3.84 7.57
C ASN A 6 -15.24 -5.15 6.82
N GLU A 7 -16.36 -5.69 6.35
CA GLU A 7 -16.43 -6.57 5.21
C GLU A 7 -15.46 -6.05 4.15
N LEU A 8 -14.45 -6.88 3.83
CA LEU A 8 -13.52 -6.54 2.78
C LEU A 8 -14.35 -6.44 1.49
N GLU A 9 -14.31 -5.27 0.84
CA GLU A 9 -14.98 -5.13 -0.46
C GLU A 9 -14.35 -6.12 -1.44
N PRO A 10 -15.14 -6.68 -2.37
CA PRO A 10 -14.61 -7.61 -3.35
C PRO A 10 -13.41 -6.98 -4.07
N PRO A 11 -12.34 -7.76 -4.29
CA PRO A 11 -11.15 -7.27 -4.99
C PRO A 11 -11.57 -6.74 -6.36
N LYS A 12 -11.23 -5.49 -6.63
CA LYS A 12 -11.43 -4.87 -7.95
C LYS A 12 -10.15 -5.02 -8.75
N ASP A 13 -10.30 -5.26 -10.05
CA ASP A 13 -9.19 -5.35 -11.01
C ASP A 13 -9.08 -4.05 -11.82
N THR A 14 -9.37 -2.91 -11.19
CA THR A 14 -9.29 -1.61 -11.83
C THR A 14 -7.83 -1.31 -12.17
N PRO A 15 -7.48 -1.03 -13.44
CA PRO A 15 -6.14 -0.59 -13.78
C PRO A 15 -5.93 0.83 -13.25
N ILE A 16 -5.04 0.98 -12.28
CA ILE A 16 -4.69 2.26 -11.67
C ILE A 16 -3.29 2.61 -12.17
N THR A 17 -3.09 3.82 -12.67
CA THR A 17 -1.74 4.24 -13.08
C THR A 17 -0.91 4.68 -11.88
N VAL A 18 0.42 4.65 -11.97
CA VAL A 18 1.31 5.15 -10.90
C VAL A 18 1.04 6.62 -10.58
N ASP A 19 0.66 7.42 -11.58
CA ASP A 19 0.30 8.83 -11.40
C ASP A 19 -1.00 8.99 -10.62
N GLU A 20 -2.03 8.21 -10.99
CA GLU A 20 -3.30 8.20 -10.26
C GLU A 20 -3.11 7.69 -8.83
N LEU A 21 -2.30 6.65 -8.63
CA LEU A 21 -1.93 6.18 -7.31
C LEU A 21 -1.32 7.30 -6.47
N LYS A 22 -0.37 8.08 -7.02
CA LYS A 22 0.27 9.21 -6.32
C LYS A 22 -0.70 10.29 -5.90
N GLU A 23 -1.80 10.47 -6.62
CA GLU A 23 -2.84 11.40 -6.20
C GLU A 23 -3.62 10.94 -4.96
N HIS A 24 -3.53 9.64 -4.62
CA HIS A 24 -4.18 9.01 -3.48
C HIS A 24 -3.22 8.79 -2.30
N ASP A 25 -2.50 9.85 -1.91
CA ASP A 25 -1.59 9.85 -0.76
C ASP A 25 -2.27 10.23 0.58
N GLY A 26 -3.58 10.53 0.54
CA GLY A 26 -4.33 11.03 1.69
C GLY A 26 -4.30 12.55 1.87
N SER A 27 -3.56 13.26 1.02
CA SER A 27 -3.63 14.72 0.95
C SER A 27 -5.02 15.16 0.48
N ASN A 28 -5.52 16.24 1.08
CA ASN A 28 -6.79 16.88 0.71
C ASN A 28 -8.06 16.02 0.93
N ASP A 29 -8.05 15.18 1.98
CA ASP A 29 -9.15 14.25 2.32
C ASP A 29 -9.42 13.15 1.28
N LYS A 30 -8.47 12.94 0.37
CA LYS A 30 -8.48 11.80 -0.56
C LYS A 30 -8.25 10.47 0.19
N PRO A 31 -8.70 9.33 -0.38
CA PRO A 31 -8.35 8.02 0.13
C PRO A 31 -6.85 7.75 -0.01
N ILE A 32 -6.33 6.82 0.81
CA ILE A 32 -4.94 6.41 0.81
C ILE A 32 -4.82 5.03 0.19
N TYR A 33 -4.11 4.97 -0.93
CA TYR A 33 -3.83 3.74 -1.65
C TYR A 33 -2.35 3.36 -1.54
N VAL A 34 -2.08 2.07 -1.38
CA VAL A 34 -0.72 1.54 -1.32
C VAL A 34 -0.62 0.39 -2.31
N ALA A 35 0.35 0.44 -3.21
CA ALA A 35 0.62 -0.66 -4.12
C ALA A 35 1.67 -1.62 -3.54
N ILE A 36 1.41 -2.92 -3.64
CA ILE A 36 2.30 -4.00 -3.21
C ILE A 36 2.26 -5.10 -4.25
N LYS A 37 3.42 -5.44 -4.83
CA LYS A 37 3.60 -6.37 -5.95
C LYS A 37 2.70 -6.00 -7.14
N GLY A 38 2.47 -4.70 -7.32
CA GLY A 38 1.52 -4.15 -8.31
C GLY A 38 0.04 -4.23 -7.92
N THR A 39 -0.35 -4.83 -6.79
CA THR A 39 -1.75 -4.81 -6.34
C THR A 39 -2.01 -3.59 -5.47
N VAL A 40 -3.08 -2.83 -5.73
CA VAL A 40 -3.43 -1.63 -4.99
C VAL A 40 -4.38 -1.95 -3.84
N PHE A 41 -3.99 -1.59 -2.63
CA PHE A 41 -4.75 -1.79 -1.40
C PHE A 41 -5.25 -0.44 -0.85
N ASP A 42 -6.52 -0.39 -0.46
CA ASP A 42 -7.09 0.75 0.27
C ASP A 42 -6.74 0.66 1.76
N VAL A 43 -5.88 1.58 2.21
CA VAL A 43 -5.51 1.74 3.61
C VAL A 43 -6.11 3.00 4.23
N THR A 44 -7.12 3.60 3.60
CA THR A 44 -7.81 4.81 4.08
C THR A 44 -8.34 4.64 5.51
N LYS A 45 -8.80 3.44 5.87
CA LYS A 45 -9.23 3.10 7.25
C LYS A 45 -8.12 3.29 8.29
N LYS A 46 -6.87 3.28 7.86
CA LYS A 46 -5.65 3.44 8.65
C LYS A 46 -4.99 4.80 8.41
N LYS A 47 -5.78 5.86 8.17
CA LYS A 47 -5.29 7.26 8.11
C LYS A 47 -4.48 7.66 9.36
N GLU A 48 -4.69 7.02 10.50
CA GLU A 48 -3.85 7.17 11.71
C GLU A 48 -2.37 6.74 11.52
N MET A 49 -2.08 5.82 10.59
CA MET A 49 -0.73 5.30 10.31
C MET A 49 -0.16 5.81 8.98
N TYR A 50 -1.03 6.05 7.99
CA TYR A 50 -0.64 6.48 6.64
C TYR A 50 -0.94 7.96 6.36
N GLY A 51 -1.63 8.65 7.26
CA GLY A 51 -1.96 10.06 7.09
C GLY A 51 -0.74 10.97 7.10
N SER A 52 -0.91 12.20 6.60
CA SER A 52 0.17 13.18 6.49
C SER A 52 0.99 13.31 7.78
N GLY A 53 2.31 13.12 7.69
CA GLY A 53 3.24 13.20 8.81
C GLY A 53 3.39 11.92 9.65
N GLN A 54 2.73 10.82 9.27
CA GLN A 54 2.89 9.52 9.91
C GLN A 54 3.99 8.68 9.26
N SER A 55 4.52 7.71 10.01
CA SER A 55 5.66 6.91 9.57
C SER A 55 5.43 6.11 8.28
N TYR A 56 4.17 5.72 7.98
CA TYR A 56 3.83 4.98 6.76
C TYR A 56 3.28 5.86 5.63
N ASN A 57 3.17 7.17 5.84
CA ASN A 57 2.71 8.11 4.81
C ASN A 57 3.61 8.10 3.57
N ILE A 58 4.88 7.72 3.72
CA ILE A 58 5.80 7.58 2.59
C ILE A 58 5.37 6.52 1.55
N PHE A 59 4.55 5.55 1.95
CA PHE A 59 3.96 4.54 1.05
C PHE A 59 2.60 4.97 0.48
N ALA A 60 2.00 6.02 1.04
CA ALA A 60 0.73 6.54 0.58
C ALA A 60 0.87 7.03 -0.86
N GLY A 61 0.01 6.53 -1.73
CA GLY A 61 0.01 6.82 -3.15
C GLY A 61 1.22 6.27 -3.92
N LYS A 62 1.94 5.29 -3.35
CA LYS A 62 3.13 4.72 -4.00
C LYS A 62 3.15 3.22 -3.91
N ASP A 63 4.04 2.62 -4.69
CA ASP A 63 4.34 1.20 -4.57
C ASP A 63 5.40 0.99 -3.48
N GLY A 64 4.98 0.38 -2.39
CA GLY A 64 5.81 0.10 -1.23
C GLY A 64 6.49 -1.26 -1.29
N SER A 65 6.49 -1.97 -2.43
CA SER A 65 6.99 -3.35 -2.51
C SER A 65 8.40 -3.50 -1.97
N ARG A 66 9.32 -2.62 -2.41
CA ARG A 66 10.70 -2.67 -1.94
C ARG A 66 10.81 -2.30 -0.47
N GLY A 67 10.27 -1.16 -0.07
CA GLY A 67 10.33 -0.69 1.33
C GLY A 67 9.69 -1.65 2.32
N LEU A 68 8.56 -2.28 1.98
CA LEU A 68 7.93 -3.30 2.82
C LEU A 68 8.78 -4.56 2.94
N GLY A 69 9.41 -5.01 1.85
CA GLY A 69 10.33 -6.14 1.87
C GLY A 69 11.59 -5.88 2.69
N MET A 70 12.14 -4.66 2.59
CA MET A 70 13.27 -4.17 3.40
C MET A 70 12.87 -3.79 4.84
N SER A 71 11.57 -3.71 5.13
CA SER A 71 11.06 -3.07 6.35
C SER A 71 11.61 -1.64 6.55
N SER A 72 11.85 -0.94 5.45
CA SER A 72 12.39 0.42 5.39
C SER A 72 11.25 1.42 5.18
N LEU A 73 11.21 2.47 6.01
CA LEU A 73 10.23 3.56 5.90
C LEU A 73 10.80 4.76 5.15
N ASN A 74 11.81 4.55 4.31
CA ASN A 74 12.43 5.61 3.53
C ASN A 74 11.64 5.86 2.25
N PRO A 75 11.41 7.13 1.88
CA PRO A 75 10.73 7.48 0.63
C PRO A 75 11.50 7.04 -0.62
N GLU A 76 12.81 6.83 -0.49
CA GLU A 76 13.69 6.32 -1.56
C GLU A 76 13.46 4.82 -1.81
N ASP A 77 13.04 4.07 -0.79
CA ASP A 77 12.74 2.64 -0.88
C ASP A 77 11.26 2.38 -1.24
N ALA A 78 10.41 3.41 -1.27
CA ALA A 78 9.00 3.32 -1.67
C ALA A 78 8.86 3.28 -3.22
N VAL A 79 9.45 2.24 -3.81
CA VAL A 79 9.43 1.98 -5.25
C VAL A 79 8.87 0.58 -5.56
N SER A 80 8.31 0.46 -6.77
CA SER A 80 7.84 -0.81 -7.33
C SER A 80 8.96 -1.78 -7.69
N ASP A 81 10.22 -1.31 -7.73
CA ASP A 81 11.37 -2.14 -8.03
C ASP A 81 11.82 -2.94 -6.79
N TYR A 82 11.22 -4.11 -6.62
CA TYR A 82 11.57 -5.09 -5.59
C TYR A 82 12.49 -6.21 -6.12
N SER A 83 12.98 -6.10 -7.37
CA SER A 83 13.87 -7.10 -7.98
C SER A 83 15.24 -7.15 -7.33
N THR A 84 15.66 -6.08 -6.64
CA THR A 84 16.93 -6.09 -5.89
C THR A 84 16.81 -6.71 -4.50
N LEU A 85 15.61 -7.11 -4.07
CA LEU A 85 15.40 -7.73 -2.76
C LEU A 85 15.96 -9.15 -2.75
N SER A 86 16.60 -9.51 -1.64
CA SER A 86 17.06 -10.88 -1.37
C SER A 86 15.88 -11.81 -1.10
N GLU A 87 16.10 -13.13 -1.15
CA GLU A 87 15.06 -14.14 -0.86
C GLU A 87 14.38 -13.92 0.50
N LYS A 88 15.13 -13.49 1.52
CA LYS A 88 14.59 -13.14 2.85
C LYS A 88 13.61 -11.97 2.79
N GLU A 89 13.97 -10.91 2.08
CA GLU A 89 13.17 -9.69 1.95
C GLU A 89 11.94 -9.94 1.08
N LEU A 90 12.06 -10.77 0.03
CA LEU A 90 10.94 -11.25 -0.76
C LEU A 90 9.95 -12.05 0.08
N SER A 91 10.43 -12.88 1.02
CA SER A 91 9.55 -13.59 1.96
C SER A 91 8.80 -12.62 2.87
N VAL A 92 9.48 -11.59 3.38
CA VAL A 92 8.86 -10.54 4.21
C VAL A 92 7.80 -9.77 3.41
N LEU A 93 8.10 -9.41 2.16
CA LEU A 93 7.16 -8.78 1.25
C LEU A 93 5.92 -9.65 0.99
N ASP A 94 6.09 -10.96 0.82
CA ASP A 94 4.97 -11.88 0.62
C ASP A 94 4.08 -12.01 1.87
N ASP A 95 4.69 -12.04 3.06
CA ASP A 95 3.97 -11.98 4.33
C ASP A 95 3.18 -10.67 4.46
N TRP A 96 3.79 -9.53 4.13
CA TRP A 96 3.10 -8.25 4.08
C TRP A 96 1.95 -8.26 3.07
N TYR A 97 2.16 -8.78 1.86
CA TYR A 97 1.12 -8.90 0.84
C TYR A 97 -0.08 -9.72 1.34
N LYS A 98 0.17 -10.88 1.95
CA LYS A 98 -0.87 -11.73 2.56
C LYS A 98 -1.58 -11.03 3.71
N PHE A 99 -0.84 -10.31 4.56
CA PHE A 99 -1.41 -9.55 5.65
C PHE A 99 -2.33 -8.44 5.13
N PHE A 100 -1.89 -7.70 4.12
CA PHE A 100 -2.66 -6.62 3.51
C PHE A 100 -3.91 -7.15 2.82
N SER A 101 -3.80 -8.22 2.03
CA SER A 101 -4.96 -8.85 1.36
C SER A 101 -6.02 -9.36 2.32
N LYS A 102 -5.68 -9.62 3.60
CA LYS A 102 -6.63 -10.02 4.64
C LYS A 102 -7.16 -8.86 5.49
N ARG A 103 -6.50 -7.70 5.44
CA ARG A 103 -6.79 -6.53 6.29
C ARG A 103 -7.39 -5.37 5.52
N TYR A 104 -7.14 -5.29 4.21
CA TYR A 104 -7.46 -4.16 3.36
C TYR A 104 -8.12 -4.62 2.06
N ASN A 105 -8.88 -3.70 1.47
CA ASN A 105 -9.61 -3.95 0.23
C ASN A 105 -8.64 -3.80 -0.94
N ILE A 106 -8.69 -4.73 -1.89
CA ILE A 106 -7.96 -4.59 -3.16
C ILE A 106 -8.82 -3.74 -4.08
N VAL A 107 -8.35 -2.54 -4.42
CA VAL A 107 -9.09 -1.58 -5.26
C VAL A 107 -8.71 -1.67 -6.74
N GLY A 108 -7.59 -2.31 -7.04
CA GLY A 108 -7.08 -2.40 -8.40
C GLY A 108 -5.69 -2.99 -8.49
N ARG A 109 -5.12 -2.86 -9.67
CA ARG A 109 -3.73 -3.23 -9.97
C ARG A 109 -3.04 -2.06 -10.68
N VAL A 110 -1.80 -1.80 -10.30
CA VAL A 110 -0.93 -0.84 -10.96
C VAL A 110 -0.56 -1.38 -12.34
N VAL A 111 -0.77 -0.56 -13.37
CA VAL A 111 -0.44 -0.84 -14.78
C VAL A 111 0.57 0.13 -15.35
#